data_AF-T0SHI6-F1
#
_entry.id   AF-T0SHI6-F1
#
_cell.length_a   1.000
_cell.length_b   1.000
_cell.length_c   1.000
_cell.angle_alpha   90.00
_cell.angle_beta   90.00
_cell.angle_gamma   90.00
#
_symmetry.space_group_name_H-M   'P 1'
#
loop_
_entity.id
_entity.type
_entity.pdbx_description
1 polymer ?
#
loop_
_entity_poly.entity_id
_entity_poly.type
_entity_poly.pdbx_seq_one_letter_code
_entity_poly.pdbx_strand_id
1 'polypeptide(L)'
;MPDISNTKVQDKFFEKRESFPMFIFSIPDNTLITCGYRGSKNGMNEDFSIINYNFYGNEGFCRIKNEKDLLDYIENKNIEADIYVNFDKKIKIISFPLLVEAEQMNEQGGGL
;
A
#
# COMPACT_ATOMS: atom_id res chain seq x y z
N MET A 1 -36.35 -16.38 11.95
CA MET A 1 -35.79 -15.37 11.03
C MET A 1 -34.40 -15.81 10.65
N PRO A 2 -33.94 -15.61 9.39
CA PRO A 2 -32.55 -15.87 9.06
C PRO A 2 -31.66 -14.97 9.92
N ASP A 3 -30.58 -15.52 10.44
CA ASP A 3 -29.58 -14.78 11.19
C ASP A 3 -28.79 -13.93 10.19
N ILE A 4 -29.16 -12.66 10.06
CA ILE A 4 -28.47 -11.72 9.18
C ILE A 4 -27.23 -11.27 9.94
N SER A 5 -26.13 -12.03 9.79
CA SER A 5 -24.84 -11.57 10.28
C SER A 5 -24.47 -10.31 9.50
N ASN A 6 -24.15 -9.23 10.23
CA ASN A 6 -23.74 -7.97 9.64
C ASN A 6 -22.31 -8.09 9.12
N THR A 7 -22.14 -8.84 8.02
CA THR A 7 -20.85 -9.11 7.41
C THR A 7 -20.46 -7.88 6.62
N LYS A 8 -19.47 -7.12 7.12
CA LYS A 8 -18.93 -5.98 6.39
C LYS A 8 -18.30 -6.48 5.10
N VAL A 9 -18.80 -6.01 3.96
CA VAL A 9 -18.23 -6.32 2.66
C VAL A 9 -16.95 -5.51 2.51
N GLN A 10 -15.81 -6.21 2.47
CA GLN A 10 -14.48 -5.64 2.28
C GLN A 10 -13.89 -6.24 1.00
N ASP A 11 -13.21 -5.39 0.21
CA ASP A 11 -12.50 -5.85 -0.98
C ASP A 11 -11.24 -6.62 -0.58
N LYS A 12 -10.89 -7.69 -1.31
CA LYS A 12 -9.68 -8.49 -1.07
C LYS A 12 -8.40 -7.67 -1.14
N PHE A 13 -8.36 -6.63 -1.97
CA PHE A 13 -7.23 -5.68 -1.97
C PHE A 13 -7.01 -5.07 -0.57
N PHE A 14 -8.12 -4.84 0.15
CA PHE A 14 -8.10 -4.27 1.48
C PHE A 14 -7.91 -5.29 2.61
N GLU A 15 -7.93 -6.59 2.33
CA GLU A 15 -7.67 -7.66 3.29
C GLU A 15 -6.16 -7.93 3.47
N LYS A 16 -5.37 -7.68 2.42
CA LYS A 16 -3.91 -7.87 2.46
C LYS A 16 -3.28 -6.93 3.50
N ARG A 17 -2.66 -7.51 4.53
CA ARG A 17 -1.97 -6.77 5.59
C ARG A 17 -0.52 -6.41 5.26
N GLU A 18 0.05 -7.04 4.23
CA GLU A 18 1.49 -7.00 3.92
C GLU A 18 1.90 -5.88 2.97
N SER A 19 0.94 -5.12 2.39
CA SER A 19 1.30 -3.94 1.60
C SER A 19 1.51 -2.73 2.49
N PHE A 20 2.72 -2.15 2.43
CA PHE A 20 3.10 -1.02 3.27
C PHE A 20 3.03 0.30 2.50
N PRO A 21 3.75 0.53 1.40
CA PRO A 21 3.64 1.80 0.69
C PRO A 21 2.34 1.83 -0.12
N MET A 22 1.64 2.96 -0.06
CA MET A 22 0.38 3.21 -0.75
C MET A 22 0.41 4.59 -1.39
N PHE A 23 0.16 4.63 -2.69
CA PHE A 23 0.06 5.83 -3.49
C PHE A 23 -1.37 5.93 -4.04
N ILE A 24 -2.02 7.07 -3.83
CA ILE A 24 -3.38 7.31 -4.28
C ILE A 24 -3.34 8.42 -5.32
N PHE A 25 -3.76 8.09 -6.54
CA PHE A 25 -3.82 8.98 -7.67
C PHE A 25 -5.27 9.28 -8.04
N SER A 26 -5.50 10.51 -8.49
CA SER A 26 -6.72 10.91 -9.18
C SER A 26 -6.71 10.32 -10.60
N ILE A 27 -7.74 9.59 -11.01
CA ILE A 27 -7.85 9.02 -12.37
C ILE A 27 -7.97 10.11 -13.47
N PRO A 28 -8.76 11.19 -13.28
CA PRO A 28 -8.97 12.19 -14.33
C PRO A 28 -7.71 12.85 -14.87
N ASP A 29 -6.72 13.07 -14.01
CA ASP A 29 -5.53 13.88 -14.30
C ASP A 29 -4.21 13.24 -13.85
N ASN A 30 -4.25 12.01 -13.29
CA ASN A 30 -3.11 11.30 -12.71
C ASN A 30 -2.35 12.06 -11.62
N THR A 31 -3.00 13.06 -11.00
CA THR A 31 -2.41 13.81 -9.88
C THR A 31 -2.28 12.91 -8.66
N LEU A 32 -1.10 12.90 -8.03
CA LEU A 32 -0.92 12.25 -6.73
C LEU A 32 -1.73 13.00 -5.66
N ILE A 33 -2.74 12.33 -5.12
CA ILE A 33 -3.59 12.87 -4.04
C ILE A 33 -2.83 12.77 -2.72
N THR A 34 -2.28 11.58 -2.42
CA THR A 34 -1.50 11.32 -1.22
C THR A 34 -0.67 10.05 -1.36
N CYS A 35 0.43 9.96 -0.61
CA CYS A 35 1.28 8.80 -0.52
C CYS A 35 1.75 8.56 0.91
N GLY A 36 1.95 7.30 1.28
CA GLY A 36 2.31 6.97 2.65
C GLY A 36 2.32 5.49 2.96
N TYR A 37 2.41 5.16 4.24
CA TYR A 37 2.25 3.83 4.76
C TYR A 37 0.77 3.51 5.03
N ARG A 38 0.34 2.37 4.52
CA ARG A 38 -1.00 1.84 4.69
C ARG A 38 -1.26 1.51 6.17
N GLY A 39 -2.31 2.12 6.69
CA GLY A 39 -2.97 1.78 7.93
C GLY A 39 -4.42 1.36 7.69
N SER A 40 -5.03 0.75 8.70
CA SER A 40 -6.47 0.55 8.71
C SER A 40 -7.02 0.71 10.12
N LYS A 41 -8.26 1.16 10.20
CA LYS A 41 -9.04 1.14 11.43
C LYS A 41 -10.27 0.28 11.16
N ASN A 42 -10.44 -0.77 11.95
CA ASN A 42 -11.64 -1.58 11.96
C ASN A 42 -12.04 -1.89 13.41
N GLY A 43 -13.34 -1.90 13.66
CA GLY A 43 -13.92 -2.22 14.96
C GLY A 43 -15.26 -2.90 14.76
N MET A 44 -15.75 -3.59 15.78
CA MET A 44 -17.02 -4.34 15.72
C MET A 44 -18.17 -3.43 15.24
N ASN A 45 -18.17 -2.16 15.64
CA ASN A 45 -19.17 -1.15 15.30
C ASN A 45 -18.64 0.00 14.41
N GLU A 46 -17.44 -0.11 13.83
CA GLU A 46 -16.83 0.97 13.01
C GLU A 46 -16.74 0.59 11.54
N ASP A 47 -17.08 1.50 10.63
CA ASP A 47 -16.85 1.29 9.21
C ASP A 47 -15.36 1.04 8.91
N PHE A 48 -15.09 0.09 8.02
CA PHE A 48 -13.73 -0.18 7.60
C PHE A 48 -13.14 1.06 6.95
N SER A 49 -12.07 1.58 7.55
CA SER A 49 -11.39 2.78 7.09
C SER A 49 -9.92 2.48 6.81
N ILE A 50 -9.40 3.04 5.74
CA ILE A 50 -7.99 2.99 5.40
C ILE A 50 -7.40 4.35 5.72
N ILE A 51 -6.22 4.32 6.31
CA ILE A 51 -5.47 5.52 6.66
C ILE A 51 -4.17 5.47 5.88
N ASN A 52 -3.78 6.56 5.23
CA ASN A 52 -2.48 6.67 4.59
C ASN A 52 -1.59 7.56 5.46
N TYR A 53 -0.69 6.94 6.25
CA TYR A 53 0.21 7.66 7.13
C TYR A 53 1.38 8.24 6.34
N ASN A 54 1.78 9.48 6.59
CA ASN A 54 2.92 10.08 5.90
C ASN A 54 4.16 9.17 5.97
N PHE A 55 4.92 9.11 4.87
CA PHE A 55 6.24 8.51 4.91
C PHE A 55 7.14 9.25 5.89
N TYR A 56 7.86 8.51 6.73
CA TYR A 56 8.86 9.00 7.67
C TYR A 56 10.26 8.42 7.41
N GLY A 57 10.41 7.58 6.39
CA GLY A 57 11.67 6.96 6.01
C GLY A 57 12.41 7.69 4.88
N ASN A 58 13.59 7.18 4.53
CA ASN A 58 14.49 7.76 3.53
C ASN A 58 14.61 6.93 2.24
N GLU A 59 13.80 5.89 2.11
CA GLU A 59 13.74 4.98 0.97
C GLU A 59 13.43 5.74 -0.34
N GLY A 60 13.82 5.17 -1.48
CA GLY A 60 13.63 5.80 -2.78
C GLY A 60 12.17 6.15 -3.07
N PHE A 61 11.24 5.25 -2.73
CA PHE A 61 9.81 5.46 -2.96
C PHE A 61 9.23 6.62 -2.13
N CYS A 62 9.82 6.97 -0.98
CA CYS A 62 9.33 8.05 -0.10
C CYS A 62 9.39 9.44 -0.76
N ARG A 63 10.21 9.59 -1.81
CA ARG A 63 10.41 10.87 -2.53
C ARG A 63 9.57 10.99 -3.80
N ILE A 64 8.89 9.91 -4.23
CA ILE A 64 8.13 9.87 -5.48
C ILE A 64 6.89 10.76 -5.38
N LYS A 65 6.61 11.53 -6.44
CA LYS A 65 5.50 12.52 -6.48
C LYS A 65 4.56 12.37 -7.67
N ASN A 66 4.82 11.45 -8.59
CA ASN A 66 3.96 11.19 -9.75
C ASN A 66 3.94 9.69 -10.07
N GLU A 67 2.97 9.29 -10.89
CA GLU A 67 2.75 7.88 -11.21
C GLU A 67 3.87 7.29 -12.07
N LYS A 68 4.40 8.05 -13.04
CA LYS A 68 5.44 7.54 -13.92
C LYS A 68 6.67 7.11 -13.13
N ASP A 69 7.18 7.98 -12.27
CA ASP A 69 8.35 7.68 -11.44
C ASP A 69 8.09 6.49 -10.50
N LEU A 70 6.82 6.31 -10.07
CA LEU A 70 6.43 5.16 -9.26
C LEU A 70 6.49 3.85 -10.05
N LEU A 71 5.92 3.84 -11.26
CA LEU A 71 5.94 2.67 -12.14
C LEU A 71 7.38 2.32 -12.54
N ASP A 72 8.19 3.33 -12.88
CA ASP A 72 9.61 3.16 -13.17
C ASP A 72 10.35 2.56 -11.97
N TYR A 73 10.06 3.01 -10.74
CA TYR A 73 10.64 2.44 -9.51
C TYR A 73 10.25 0.97 -9.32
N ILE A 74 8.96 0.65 -9.47
CA ILE A 74 8.42 -0.71 -9.31
C ILE A 74 9.05 -1.66 -10.34
N GLU A 75 9.12 -1.25 -11.61
CA GLU A 75 9.72 -2.03 -12.69
C GLU A 75 11.22 -2.26 -12.47
N ASN A 76 11.98 -1.20 -12.19
CA ASN A 76 13.44 -1.30 -11.99
C ASN A 76 13.81 -2.17 -10.77
N LYS A 77 12.95 -2.23 -9.75
CA LYS A 77 13.15 -3.05 -8.56
C LYS A 77 12.49 -4.43 -8.67
N ASN A 78 11.82 -4.74 -9.78
CA ASN A 78 11.07 -5.97 -10.01
C ASN A 78 10.08 -6.27 -8.85
N ILE A 79 9.35 -5.24 -8.42
CA ILE A 79 8.38 -5.32 -7.32
C ILE A 79 7.01 -5.73 -7.88
N GLU A 80 6.39 -6.73 -7.27
CA GLU A 80 4.98 -7.04 -7.55
C GLU A 80 4.09 -6.04 -6.81
N ALA A 81 3.34 -5.23 -7.57
CA ALA A 81 2.45 -4.22 -7.02
C ALA A 81 0.97 -4.59 -7.21
N ASP A 82 0.18 -4.35 -6.16
CA ASP A 82 -1.27 -4.41 -6.21
C ASP A 82 -1.84 -3.06 -6.69
N ILE A 83 -2.75 -3.11 -7.66
CA ILE A 83 -3.45 -1.94 -8.20
C ILE A 83 -4.95 -2.09 -7.94
N TYR A 84 -5.54 -1.09 -7.27
CA TYR A 84 -6.98 -0.97 -7.07
C TYR A 84 -7.50 0.26 -7.78
N VAL A 85 -8.64 0.14 -8.45
CA VAL A 85 -9.28 1.23 -9.19
C VAL A 85 -10.72 1.35 -8.73
N ASN A 86 -11.13 2.57 -8.37
CA ASN A 86 -12.50 2.91 -8.07
C ASN A 86 -12.98 4.03 -9.00
N PHE A 87 -13.86 3.69 -9.94
CA PHE A 87 -14.35 4.64 -10.94
C PHE A 87 -15.28 5.70 -10.35
N ASP A 88 -16.11 5.34 -9.37
CA ASP A 88 -17.05 6.28 -8.74
C ASP A 88 -16.32 7.37 -7.97
N LYS A 89 -15.32 6.96 -7.17
CA LYS A 89 -14.44 7.87 -6.43
C LYS A 89 -13.36 8.49 -7.32
N LYS A 90 -13.22 8.01 -8.55
CA LYS A 90 -12.21 8.45 -9.54
C LYS A 90 -10.78 8.37 -8.99
N ILE A 91 -10.47 7.31 -8.26
CA ILE A 91 -9.15 7.08 -7.67
C ILE A 91 -8.53 5.75 -8.12
N LYS A 92 -7.21 5.76 -8.19
CA LYS A 92 -6.36 4.58 -8.36
C LYS A 92 -5.41 4.49 -7.18
N ILE A 93 -5.26 3.30 -6.64
CA ILE A 93 -4.37 3.02 -5.53
C ILE A 93 -3.33 2.02 -6.02
N ILE A 94 -2.06 2.37 -5.88
CA ILE A 94 -0.94 1.47 -6.14
C ILE A 94 -0.27 1.19 -4.81
N SER A 95 -0.14 -0.09 -4.45
CA SER A 95 0.53 -0.51 -3.22
C SER A 95 1.41 -1.72 -3.46
N PHE A 96 2.44 -1.90 -2.65
CA PHE A 96 3.37 -3.01 -2.80
C PHE A 96 3.93 -3.46 -1.45
N PRO A 97 4.48 -4.67 -1.32
CA PRO A 97 5.18 -5.08 -0.11
C PRO A 97 6.50 -4.32 0.02
N LEU A 98 6.92 -4.02 1.26
CA LEU A 98 8.31 -3.68 1.51
C LEU A 98 9.13 -4.95 1.36
N LEU A 99 10.06 -4.96 0.42
CA LEU A 99 11.13 -5.96 0.42
C LEU A 99 11.98 -5.66 1.66
N VAL A 100 11.78 -6.44 2.72
CA VAL A 100 12.75 -6.46 3.82
C VAL A 100 13.99 -7.08 3.21
N GLU A 101 14.99 -6.26 2.89
CA GLU A 101 16.32 -6.75 2.57
C GLU A 101 16.76 -7.60 3.77
N ALA A 102 16.78 -8.92 3.58
CA ALA A 102 17.42 -9.84 4.50
C ALA A 102 18.94 -9.65 4.38
N GLU A 103 19.44 -8.48 4.77
CA GLU A 103 20.86 -8.14 4.78
C GLU A 103 21.29 -7.69 6.17
N GLN A 104 21.04 -8.52 7.20
CA GLN A 104 21.73 -8.40 8.50
C GLN A 104 22.00 -9.77 9.18
N MET A 105 22.31 -10.83 8.43
CA MET A 105 22.89 -12.07 9.02
C MET A 105 24.14 -12.60 8.30
N ASN A 106 24.83 -11.77 7.51
CA ASN A 106 26.17 -12.11 6.99
C ASN A 106 27.32 -11.33 7.64
N GLU A 107 27.06 -10.47 8.63
CA GLU A 107 28.10 -9.85 9.45
C GLU A 107 28.03 -10.37 10.89
N GLN A 108 28.41 -11.63 11.12
CA GLN A 108 28.96 -12.15 12.40
C GLN A 108 29.28 -13.65 12.46
N GLY A 109 29.23 -14.41 11.36
CA GLY A 109 29.42 -15.87 11.40
C GLY A 109 30.47 -16.38 10.41
N GLY A 110 31.75 -16.14 10.67
CA GLY A 110 32.81 -16.67 9.81
C GLY A 110 34.22 -16.48 10.32
N GLY A 111 34.41 -16.44 11.64
CA GLY A 111 35.71 -16.71 12.24
C GLY A 111 35.81 -18.20 12.52
N LEU A 112 36.72 -18.88 11.81
CA LEU A 112 37.51 -20.03 12.26
C LEU A 112 38.73 -20.14 11.33
#